data_AF-A0A7V4P2J4-F1
#
_entry.id   AF-A0A7V4P2J4-F1
#
_cell.length_a   1.000
_cell.length_b   1.000
_cell.length_c   1.000
_cell.angle_alpha   90.00
_cell.angle_beta   90.00
_cell.angle_gamma   90.00
#
_symmetry.space_group_name_H-M   'P 1'
#
loop_
_entity.id
_entity.type
_entity.pdbx_description
1 polymer ?
#
loop_
_entity_poly.entity_id
_entity_poly.type
_entity_poly.pdbx_seq_one_letter_code
_entity_poly.pdbx_strand_id
1 'polypeptide(L)'
;MTHLAETELTLAADDVEAQAGLALQRRTPEAFETLELRVNRLASLVRETEQSVLRPAARAAIRALESGRPLTAEDERVLRTIIVGDAEQYVAIENNFDDWTAELQRLLREITRLAQSTDGLALASLRGLLRDAQRLVPAMRAYAEDKRRLEQFQRAMTQLDDANRMLLIQLVREMLDSPTR
;
A
#
# COMPACT_ATOMS: atom_id res chain seq x y z
N MET A 1 0.43 -23.00 15.75
CA MET A 1 0.70 -21.57 15.54
C MET A 1 -0.34 -20.93 14.61
N THR A 2 -0.69 -21.56 13.49
CA THR A 2 -1.67 -21.03 12.51
C THR A 2 -3.04 -20.66 13.09
N HIS A 3 -3.65 -21.54 13.90
CA HIS A 3 -4.97 -21.28 14.50
C HIS A 3 -4.99 -20.08 15.48
N LEU A 4 -3.88 -19.81 16.18
CA LEU A 4 -3.80 -18.66 17.10
C LEU A 4 -3.73 -17.34 16.31
N ALA A 5 -2.92 -17.30 15.24
CA ALA A 5 -2.83 -16.13 14.37
C ALA A 5 -4.15 -15.84 13.65
N GLU A 6 -4.84 -16.87 13.15
CA GLU A 6 -6.18 -16.74 12.54
C GLU A 6 -7.20 -16.15 13.52
N THR A 7 -7.16 -16.59 14.79
CA THR A 7 -8.03 -16.09 15.84
C THR A 7 -7.74 -14.61 16.14
N GLU A 8 -6.46 -14.24 16.27
CA GLU A 8 -6.06 -12.85 16.52
C GLU A 8 -6.43 -11.91 15.38
N LEU A 9 -6.23 -12.34 14.12
CA LEU A 9 -6.63 -11.58 12.94
C LEU A 9 -8.15 -11.37 12.90
N THR A 10 -8.93 -12.40 13.22
CA THR A 10 -10.39 -12.32 13.25
C THR A 10 -10.85 -11.31 14.30
N LEU A 11 -10.33 -11.41 15.52
CA LEU A 11 -10.67 -10.47 16.59
C LEU A 11 -10.27 -9.02 16.27
N ALA A 12 -9.14 -8.81 15.61
CA ALA A 12 -8.71 -7.48 15.19
C ALA A 12 -9.59 -6.92 14.05
N ALA A 13 -10.05 -7.76 13.12
CA ALA A 13 -10.99 -7.37 12.08
C ALA A 13 -12.36 -6.97 12.65
N ASP A 14 -12.88 -7.76 13.59
CA ASP A 14 -14.15 -7.46 14.27
C ASP A 14 -14.08 -6.12 15.03
N ASP A 15 -12.95 -5.81 15.69
CA ASP A 15 -12.76 -4.51 16.35
C ASP A 15 -12.72 -3.35 15.34
N VAL A 16 -12.06 -3.52 14.18
CA VAL A 16 -12.08 -2.51 13.10
C VAL A 16 -13.50 -2.26 12.62
N GLU A 17 -14.29 -3.29 12.38
CA GLU A 17 -15.69 -3.15 11.95
C GLU A 17 -16.53 -2.42 13.00
N ALA A 18 -16.40 -2.80 14.27
CA ALA A 18 -17.12 -2.15 15.37
C ALA A 18 -16.76 -0.67 15.49
N GLN A 19 -15.47 -0.31 15.42
CA GLN A 19 -15.03 1.09 15.46
C GLN A 19 -15.47 1.85 14.21
N ALA A 20 -15.51 1.21 13.04
CA ALA A 20 -15.99 1.85 11.81
C ALA A 20 -17.47 2.23 11.95
N GLY A 21 -18.30 1.34 12.50
CA GLY A 21 -19.71 1.63 12.80
C GLY A 21 -19.87 2.84 13.70
N LEU A 22 -19.08 2.94 14.78
CA LEU A 22 -19.09 4.08 15.70
C LEU A 22 -18.61 5.37 15.04
N ALA A 23 -17.53 5.32 14.26
CA ALA A 23 -16.98 6.47 13.55
C ALA A 23 -17.96 7.04 12.52
N LEU A 24 -18.63 6.17 11.76
CA LEU A 24 -19.60 6.58 10.74
C LEU A 24 -20.90 7.17 11.34
N GLN A 25 -21.29 6.72 12.54
CA GLN A 25 -22.40 7.28 13.29
C GLN A 25 -22.07 8.63 13.91
N ARG A 26 -20.92 8.75 14.57
CA ARG A 26 -20.53 9.96 15.33
C ARG A 26 -19.96 11.06 14.44
N ARG A 27 -19.18 10.69 13.42
CA ARG A 27 -18.52 11.58 12.46
C ARG A 27 -17.69 12.68 13.12
N THR A 28 -17.05 12.38 14.25
CA THR A 28 -16.14 13.30 14.93
C THR A 28 -14.68 12.93 14.64
N PRO A 29 -13.74 13.89 14.71
CA PRO A 29 -12.31 13.61 14.52
C PRO A 29 -11.79 12.50 15.43
N GLU A 30 -12.18 12.49 16.70
CA GLU A 30 -11.71 11.51 17.71
C GLU A 30 -12.16 10.09 17.38
N ALA A 31 -13.37 9.96 16.79
CA ALA A 31 -13.88 8.67 16.37
C ALA A 31 -13.13 8.13 15.14
N PHE A 32 -12.76 9.00 14.20
CA PHE A 32 -11.93 8.63 13.05
C PHE A 32 -10.48 8.34 13.43
N GLU A 33 -9.90 9.09 14.38
CA GLU A 33 -8.57 8.79 14.93
C GLU A 33 -8.53 7.42 15.60
N THR A 34 -9.57 7.08 16.38
CA THR A 34 -9.69 5.75 16.99
C THR A 34 -9.76 4.65 15.93
N LEU A 35 -10.56 4.85 14.88
CA LEU A 35 -10.65 3.92 13.76
C LEU A 35 -9.30 3.76 13.05
N GLU A 36 -8.61 4.86 12.75
CA GLU A 36 -7.30 4.85 12.10
C GLU A 36 -6.28 4.01 12.91
N LEU A 37 -6.25 4.18 14.23
CA LEU A 37 -5.40 3.36 15.11
C LEU A 37 -5.72 1.86 15.02
N ARG A 38 -7.00 1.49 14.89
CA ARG A 38 -7.41 0.07 14.74
C ARG A 38 -7.05 -0.50 13.37
N VAL A 39 -7.27 0.27 12.30
CA VAL A 39 -6.87 -0.11 10.94
C VAL A 39 -5.35 -0.34 10.88
N ASN A 40 -4.56 0.59 11.43
CA ASN A 40 -3.10 0.48 11.44
C ASN A 40 -2.61 -0.73 12.26
N ARG A 41 -3.28 -1.04 13.38
CA ARG A 41 -3.00 -2.24 14.17
C ARG A 41 -3.28 -3.51 13.38
N LEU A 42 -4.44 -3.62 12.73
CA LEU A 42 -4.78 -4.78 11.92
C LEU A 42 -3.80 -4.96 10.75
N ALA A 43 -3.47 -3.86 10.04
CA ALA A 43 -2.48 -3.89 8.96
C ALA A 43 -1.12 -4.42 9.43
N SER A 44 -0.69 -4.01 10.63
CA SER A 44 0.57 -4.49 11.23
C SER A 44 0.50 -5.98 11.53
N LEU A 45 -0.60 -6.46 12.11
CA LEU A 45 -0.80 -7.88 12.43
C LEU A 45 -0.86 -8.76 11.18
N VAL A 46 -1.54 -8.30 10.11
CA VAL A 46 -1.60 -8.98 8.81
C VAL A 46 -0.19 -9.16 8.25
N ARG A 47 0.59 -8.08 8.21
CA ARG A 47 1.97 -8.09 7.71
C ARG A 47 2.86 -9.05 8.52
N GLU A 48 2.80 -9.00 9.85
CA GLU A 48 3.59 -9.89 10.71
C GLU A 48 3.21 -11.37 10.51
N THR A 49 1.92 -11.65 10.37
CA THR A 49 1.41 -12.99 10.10
C THR A 49 1.90 -13.48 8.73
N GLU A 50 1.76 -12.65 7.69
CA GLU A 50 2.25 -12.95 6.35
C GLU A 50 3.75 -13.23 6.34
N GLN A 51 4.56 -12.36 6.94
CA GLN A 51 6.01 -12.54 7.06
C GLN A 51 6.35 -13.86 7.77
N SER A 52 5.65 -14.20 8.85
CA SER A 52 5.86 -15.45 9.60
C SER A 52 5.54 -16.68 8.75
N VAL A 53 4.41 -16.66 8.03
CA VAL A 53 3.95 -17.75 7.16
C VAL A 53 4.89 -17.95 5.97
N LEU A 54 5.34 -16.87 5.33
CA LEU A 54 6.13 -16.93 4.11
C LEU A 54 7.64 -17.13 4.37
N ARG A 55 8.14 -16.82 5.56
CA ARG A 55 9.59 -16.87 5.89
C ARG A 55 10.29 -18.17 5.50
N PRO A 56 9.75 -19.39 5.73
CA PRO A 56 10.42 -20.62 5.34
C PRO A 56 10.59 -20.73 3.81
N ALA A 57 9.54 -20.42 3.05
CA ALA A 57 9.54 -20.48 1.60
C ALA A 57 10.41 -19.36 0.98
N ALA A 58 10.36 -18.16 1.56
CA ALA A 58 11.18 -17.02 1.16
C ALA A 58 12.67 -17.34 1.29
N ARG A 59 13.08 -18.00 2.38
CA ARG A 59 14.46 -18.46 2.57
C ARG A 59 14.87 -19.52 1.54
N ALA A 60 13.95 -20.34 1.06
CA ALA A 60 14.23 -21.30 -0.01
C ALA A 60 14.45 -20.58 -1.35
N ALA A 61 13.59 -19.63 -1.68
CA ALA A 61 13.72 -18.80 -2.89
C ALA A 61 15.02 -17.98 -2.89
N ILE A 62 15.41 -17.38 -1.75
CA ILE A 62 16.70 -16.69 -1.61
C ILE A 62 17.87 -17.64 -1.93
N ARG A 63 17.89 -18.86 -1.39
CA ARG A 63 18.95 -19.84 -1.70
C ARG A 63 18.99 -20.22 -3.19
N ALA A 64 17.84 -20.29 -3.84
CA ALA A 64 17.77 -20.54 -5.28
C ALA A 64 18.38 -19.37 -6.07
N LEU A 65 18.06 -18.13 -5.70
CA LEU A 65 18.66 -16.92 -6.29
C LEU A 65 20.18 -16.89 -6.09
N GLU A 66 20.68 -17.13 -4.86
CA GLU A 66 22.11 -17.12 -4.51
C GLU A 66 22.92 -18.19 -5.23
N SER A 67 22.33 -19.36 -5.47
CA SER A 67 23.00 -20.47 -6.16
C SER A 67 22.96 -20.36 -7.68
N GLY A 68 22.36 -19.30 -8.23
CA GLY A 68 22.18 -19.14 -9.68
C GLY A 68 21.27 -20.20 -10.30
N ARG A 69 20.56 -20.99 -9.48
CA ARG A 69 19.66 -22.04 -9.98
C ARG A 69 18.43 -21.41 -10.62
N PRO A 70 17.79 -22.11 -11.57
CA PRO A 70 16.46 -21.74 -12.05
C PRO A 70 15.48 -21.67 -10.87
N LEU A 71 14.63 -20.65 -10.86
CA LEU A 71 13.54 -20.55 -9.90
C LEU A 71 12.45 -21.56 -10.27
N THR A 72 11.87 -22.18 -9.25
CA THR A 72 10.64 -22.96 -9.43
C THR A 72 9.43 -22.04 -9.46
N ALA A 73 8.29 -22.52 -9.97
CA ALA A 73 7.04 -21.75 -9.93
C ALA A 73 6.64 -21.34 -8.49
N GLU A 74 7.00 -22.16 -7.50
CA GLU A 74 6.78 -21.82 -6.09
C GLU A 74 7.71 -20.71 -5.61
N ASP A 75 8.98 -20.70 -6.01
CA ASP A 75 9.90 -19.60 -5.70
C ASP A 75 9.39 -18.29 -6.31
N GLU A 76 8.97 -18.30 -7.58
CA GLU A 76 8.42 -17.12 -8.26
C GLU A 76 7.16 -16.60 -7.57
N ARG A 77 6.25 -17.50 -7.18
CA ARG A 77 5.03 -17.16 -6.45
C ARG A 77 5.35 -16.48 -5.13
N VAL A 78 6.27 -17.06 -4.35
CA VAL A 78 6.68 -16.52 -3.05
C VAL A 78 7.35 -15.15 -3.19
N LEU A 79 8.26 -15.00 -4.16
CA LEU A 79 8.92 -13.72 -4.45
C LEU A 79 7.89 -12.65 -4.85
N ARG A 80 6.91 -13.02 -5.69
CA ARG A 80 5.83 -12.11 -6.11
C ARG A 80 4.98 -11.67 -4.92
N THR A 81 4.50 -12.62 -4.11
CA THR A 81 3.70 -12.31 -2.92
C THR A 81 4.45 -11.37 -1.98
N ILE A 82 5.72 -11.64 -1.72
CA ILE A 82 6.52 -10.89 -0.75
C ILE A 82 6.88 -9.47 -1.26
N ILE A 83 7.25 -9.31 -2.54
CA ILE A 83 7.77 -8.03 -3.06
C ILE A 83 6.65 -7.10 -3.53
N VAL A 84 5.61 -7.65 -4.14
CA VAL A 84 4.56 -6.87 -4.79
C VAL A 84 3.15 -7.39 -4.53
N GLY A 85 2.95 -8.35 -3.62
CA GLY A 85 1.63 -8.92 -3.36
C GLY A 85 0.63 -7.87 -2.86
N ASP A 86 1.05 -7.01 -1.95
CA ASP A 86 0.29 -5.85 -1.47
C ASP A 86 -0.10 -4.90 -2.61
N ALA A 87 0.87 -4.48 -3.42
CA ALA A 87 0.69 -3.58 -4.56
C ALA A 87 -0.22 -4.20 -5.62
N GLU A 88 -0.07 -5.50 -5.89
CA GLU A 88 -0.89 -6.24 -6.85
C GLU A 88 -2.35 -6.28 -6.41
N GLN A 89 -2.60 -6.62 -5.14
CA GLN A 89 -3.96 -6.65 -4.61
C GLN A 89 -4.55 -5.25 -4.55
N TYR A 90 -3.79 -4.24 -4.11
CA TYR A 90 -4.25 -2.86 -4.05
C TYR A 90 -4.65 -2.34 -5.43
N VAL A 91 -3.79 -2.49 -6.44
CA VAL A 91 -4.09 -2.03 -7.81
C VAL A 91 -5.26 -2.78 -8.43
N ALA A 92 -5.47 -4.06 -8.07
CA ALA A 92 -6.58 -4.87 -8.59
C ALA A 92 -7.95 -4.43 -8.03
N ILE A 93 -8.01 -3.97 -6.78
CA ILE A 93 -9.25 -3.53 -6.14
C ILE A 93 -9.50 -2.03 -6.28
N GLU A 94 -8.45 -1.22 -6.42
CA GLU A 94 -8.55 0.23 -6.54
C GLU A 94 -9.08 0.63 -7.92
N ASN A 95 -10.32 1.12 -7.93
CA ASN A 95 -11.05 1.53 -9.12
C ASN A 95 -11.27 3.05 -9.21
N ASN A 96 -10.79 3.84 -8.25
CA ASN A 96 -11.09 5.28 -8.19
C ASN A 96 -10.05 6.17 -8.88
N PHE A 97 -8.99 5.62 -9.48
CA PHE A 97 -7.90 6.44 -10.05
C PHE A 97 -8.38 7.41 -11.14
N ASP A 98 -9.36 7.00 -11.95
CA ASP A 98 -9.96 7.87 -12.98
C ASP A 98 -10.80 8.99 -12.35
N ASP A 99 -11.55 8.68 -11.29
CA ASP A 99 -12.31 9.68 -10.51
C ASP A 99 -11.38 10.68 -9.82
N TRP A 100 -10.27 10.22 -9.26
CA TRP A 100 -9.23 11.10 -8.69
C TRP A 100 -8.60 11.99 -9.75
N THR A 101 -8.37 11.47 -10.95
CA THR A 101 -7.83 12.24 -12.08
C THR A 101 -8.82 13.33 -12.50
N ALA A 102 -10.09 12.99 -12.65
CA ALA A 102 -11.15 13.95 -12.98
C ALA A 102 -11.29 15.03 -11.90
N GLU A 103 -11.24 14.63 -10.63
CA GLU A 103 -11.32 15.54 -9.49
C GLU A 103 -10.11 16.49 -9.43
N LEU A 104 -8.88 15.98 -9.60
CA LEU A 104 -7.69 16.82 -9.63
C LEU A 104 -7.75 17.83 -10.78
N GLN A 105 -8.19 17.41 -11.98
CA GLN A 105 -8.39 18.32 -13.10
C GLN A 105 -9.43 19.40 -12.79
N ARG A 106 -10.52 19.06 -12.11
CA ARG A 106 -11.53 20.03 -11.65
C ARG A 106 -10.92 21.04 -10.66
N LEU A 107 -10.19 20.55 -9.66
CA LEU A 107 -9.51 21.39 -8.66
C LEU A 107 -8.53 22.37 -9.34
N LEU A 108 -7.71 21.90 -10.29
CA LEU A 108 -6.73 22.74 -10.99
C LEU A 108 -7.39 23.84 -11.83
N ARG A 109 -8.53 23.56 -12.49
CA ARG A 109 -9.30 24.58 -13.22
C ARG A 109 -9.81 25.67 -12.28
N GLU A 110 -10.39 25.28 -11.14
CA GLU A 110 -10.91 26.23 -10.16
C GLU A 110 -9.80 27.03 -9.46
N ILE A 111 -8.67 26.39 -9.13
CA ILE A 111 -7.47 27.04 -8.60
C ILE A 111 -6.98 28.12 -9.59
N THR A 112 -6.86 27.78 -10.87
CA THR A 112 -6.40 28.71 -11.91
C THR A 112 -7.35 29.90 -12.06
N ARG A 113 -8.66 29.65 -12.03
CA ARG A 113 -9.69 30.69 -12.10
C ARG A 113 -9.62 31.64 -10.90
N LEU A 114 -9.53 31.11 -9.69
CA LEU A 114 -9.54 31.91 -8.45
C LEU A 114 -8.22 32.63 -8.20
N ALA A 115 -7.09 32.10 -8.67
CA ALA A 115 -5.78 32.73 -8.55
C ALA A 115 -5.68 34.09 -9.29
N GLN A 116 -6.65 34.42 -10.14
CA GLN A 116 -6.74 35.72 -10.82
C GLN A 116 -7.25 36.85 -9.92
N SER A 117 -7.74 36.53 -8.72
CA SER A 117 -8.26 37.50 -7.76
C SER A 117 -7.50 37.46 -6.43
N THR A 118 -7.32 38.62 -5.83
CA THR A 118 -6.77 38.78 -4.48
C THR A 118 -7.84 39.17 -3.47
N ASP A 119 -9.12 39.09 -3.84
CA ASP A 119 -10.20 39.32 -2.88
C ASP A 119 -10.21 38.25 -1.79
N GLY A 120 -10.60 38.64 -0.57
CA GLY A 120 -10.49 37.77 0.60
C GLY A 120 -11.31 36.47 0.49
N LEU A 121 -12.44 36.50 -0.22
CA LEU A 121 -13.27 35.32 -0.41
C LEU A 121 -12.63 34.36 -1.41
N ALA A 122 -12.11 34.85 -2.54
CA ALA A 122 -11.37 34.04 -3.50
C ALA A 122 -10.13 33.40 -2.88
N LEU A 123 -9.39 34.14 -2.05
CA LEU A 123 -8.24 33.59 -1.31
C LEU A 123 -8.66 32.49 -0.32
N ALA A 124 -9.78 32.66 0.37
CA ALA A 124 -10.31 31.63 1.28
C ALA A 124 -10.74 30.36 0.51
N SER A 125 -11.45 30.53 -0.62
CA SER A 125 -11.84 29.42 -1.50
C SER A 125 -10.62 28.70 -2.08
N LEU A 126 -9.61 29.46 -2.54
CA LEU A 126 -8.36 28.92 -3.06
C LEU A 126 -7.63 28.07 -2.00
N ARG A 127 -7.57 28.53 -0.75
CA ARG A 127 -7.01 27.73 0.37
C ARG A 127 -7.76 26.43 0.59
N GLY A 128 -9.09 26.42 0.44
CA GLY A 128 -9.90 25.20 0.52
C GLY A 128 -9.53 24.20 -0.57
N LEU A 129 -9.53 24.64 -1.84
CA LEU A 129 -9.19 23.79 -2.98
C LEU A 129 -7.76 23.23 -2.91
N LEU A 130 -6.81 24.04 -2.42
CA LEU A 130 -5.43 23.60 -2.22
C LEU A 130 -5.33 22.50 -1.15
N ARG A 131 -6.12 22.56 -0.08
CA ARG A 131 -6.18 21.50 0.93
C ARG A 131 -6.73 20.20 0.35
N ASP A 132 -7.77 20.27 -0.48
CA ASP A 132 -8.33 19.09 -1.15
C ASP A 132 -7.29 18.45 -2.08
N ALA A 133 -6.59 19.27 -2.88
CA ALA A 133 -5.52 18.79 -3.74
C ALA A 133 -4.35 18.17 -2.94
N GLN A 134 -3.97 18.79 -1.82
CA GLN A 134 -2.93 18.27 -0.91
C GLN A 134 -3.28 16.91 -0.31
N ARG A 135 -4.57 16.61 -0.12
CA ARG A 135 -5.05 15.30 0.33
C ARG A 135 -5.11 14.27 -0.81
N LEU A 136 -5.50 14.70 -2.02
CA LEU A 136 -5.71 13.81 -3.17
C LEU A 136 -4.40 13.35 -3.83
N VAL A 137 -3.43 14.25 -4.01
CA VAL A 137 -2.18 13.96 -4.71
C VAL A 137 -1.38 12.80 -4.10
N PRO A 138 -1.25 12.67 -2.76
CA PRO A 138 -0.58 11.52 -2.15
C PRO A 138 -1.20 10.17 -2.52
N ALA A 139 -2.54 10.07 -2.57
CA ALA A 139 -3.23 8.83 -2.94
C ALA A 139 -2.95 8.46 -4.41
N MET A 140 -3.02 9.43 -5.32
CA MET A 140 -2.68 9.20 -6.74
C MET A 140 -1.22 8.78 -6.92
N ARG A 141 -0.30 9.39 -6.16
CA ARG A 141 1.12 9.03 -6.19
C ARG A 141 1.33 7.59 -5.71
N ALA A 142 0.72 7.20 -4.58
CA ALA A 142 0.85 5.85 -4.03
C ALA A 142 0.40 4.80 -5.06
N TYR A 143 -0.76 5.00 -5.69
CA TYR A 143 -1.24 4.11 -6.75
C TYR A 143 -0.26 4.01 -7.94
N ALA A 144 0.31 5.13 -8.39
CA ALA A 144 1.30 5.13 -9.47
C ALA A 144 2.62 4.46 -9.07
N GLU A 145 3.03 4.60 -7.81
CA GLU A 145 4.19 3.91 -7.24
C GLU A 145 3.97 2.39 -7.18
N ASP A 146 2.79 1.93 -6.77
CA ASP A 146 2.45 0.51 -6.76
C ASP A 146 2.39 -0.10 -8.17
N LYS A 147 1.82 0.60 -9.16
CA LYS A 147 1.93 0.18 -10.57
C LYS A 147 3.38 0.05 -11.02
N ARG A 148 4.23 1.03 -10.68
CA ARG A 148 5.66 0.98 -11.02
C ARG A 148 6.36 -0.20 -10.33
N ARG A 149 6.06 -0.48 -9.05
CA ARG A 149 6.59 -1.64 -8.32
C ARG A 149 6.29 -2.95 -9.07
N LEU A 150 5.05 -3.13 -9.52
CA LEU A 150 4.62 -4.29 -10.30
C LEU A 150 5.41 -4.43 -11.60
N GLU A 151 5.54 -3.35 -12.36
CA GLU A 151 6.32 -3.35 -13.62
C GLU A 151 7.80 -3.66 -13.39
N GLN A 152 8.40 -3.07 -12.36
CA GLN A 152 9.81 -3.30 -12.01
C GLN A 152 10.06 -4.75 -11.60
N PHE A 153 9.18 -5.32 -10.77
CA PHE A 153 9.26 -6.73 -10.40
C PHE A 153 9.14 -7.64 -11.63
N GLN A 154 8.14 -7.40 -12.51
CA GLN A 154 7.96 -8.20 -13.71
C GLN A 154 9.19 -8.16 -14.64
N ARG A 155 9.81 -6.98 -14.80
CA ARG A 155 11.05 -6.83 -15.58
C ARG A 155 12.20 -7.60 -14.95
N ALA A 156 12.40 -7.47 -13.63
CA ALA A 156 13.46 -8.18 -12.90
C ALA A 156 13.31 -9.70 -13.00
N MET A 157 12.08 -10.22 -12.92
CA MET A 157 11.80 -11.65 -13.07
C MET A 157 12.02 -12.15 -14.51
N THR A 158 11.70 -11.33 -15.51
CA THR A 158 11.87 -11.69 -16.93
C THR A 158 13.34 -11.65 -17.36
N GLN A 159 14.14 -10.76 -16.77
CA GLN A 159 15.56 -10.53 -17.09
C GLN A 159 16.45 -10.94 -15.92
N LEU A 160 16.34 -12.19 -15.47
CA LEU A 160 16.99 -12.66 -14.23
C LEU A 160 18.51 -12.89 -14.35
N ASP A 161 19.26 -11.80 -14.55
CA ASP A 161 20.72 -11.74 -14.51
C ASP A 161 21.26 -11.60 -13.07
N ASP A 162 22.59 -11.58 -12.92
CA ASP A 162 23.25 -11.52 -11.61
C ASP A 162 22.86 -10.24 -10.83
N ALA A 163 22.70 -9.11 -11.54
CA ALA A 163 22.32 -7.84 -10.92
C ALA A 163 20.89 -7.89 -10.38
N ASN A 164 19.93 -8.37 -11.17
CA ASN A 164 18.55 -8.52 -10.76
C ASN A 164 18.37 -9.58 -9.67
N ARG A 165 19.16 -10.67 -9.69
CA ARG A 165 19.20 -11.64 -8.58
C ARG A 165 19.63 -11.00 -7.28
N MET A 166 20.73 -10.23 -7.29
CA MET A 166 21.22 -9.53 -6.11
C MET A 166 20.18 -8.55 -5.56
N LEU A 167 19.53 -7.78 -6.45
CA LEU A 167 18.47 -6.85 -6.07
C LEU A 167 17.29 -7.57 -5.40
N LEU A 168 16.80 -8.66 -5.99
CA LEU A 168 15.70 -9.45 -5.42
C LEU A 168 16.08 -10.05 -4.06
N ILE A 169 17.30 -10.58 -3.91
CA ILE A 169 17.79 -11.10 -2.63
C ILE A 169 17.78 -10.00 -1.56
N GLN A 170 18.30 -8.81 -1.88
CA GLN A 170 18.33 -7.69 -0.96
C GLN A 170 16.92 -7.28 -0.53
N LEU A 171 16.01 -7.09 -1.50
CA LEU A 171 14.63 -6.69 -1.23
C LEU A 171 13.89 -7.70 -0.33
N VAL A 172 13.99 -8.99 -0.63
CA VAL A 172 13.32 -10.03 0.16
C VAL A 172 13.89 -10.08 1.57
N ARG A 173 15.22 -9.99 1.74
CA ARG A 173 15.84 -9.94 3.08
C ARG A 173 15.37 -8.73 3.87
N GLU A 174 15.41 -7.54 3.27
CA GLU A 174 14.94 -6.31 3.91
C GLU A 174 13.48 -6.44 4.38
N MET A 175 12.60 -7.06 3.58
CA MET A 175 11.20 -7.22 3.95
C MET A 175 10.95 -8.34 4.97
N LEU A 176 11.82 -9.36 5.05
CA LEU A 176 11.75 -10.38 6.09
C LEU A 176 12.29 -9.87 7.44
N ASP A 177 13.27 -8.96 7.38
CA ASP A 177 13.99 -8.47 8.56
C ASP A 177 13.46 -7.12 9.05
N SER A 178 12.71 -6.36 8.24
CA SER A 178 12.17 -5.07 8.65
C SER A 178 10.95 -5.21 9.59
N PRO A 179 11.06 -4.71 10.84
CA PRO A 179 9.91 -4.58 11.71
C PRO A 179 8.99 -3.41 11.32
N THR A 180 9.35 -2.56 10.34
CA THR A 180 8.59 -1.34 10.04
C THR A 180 8.90 -0.78 8.64
N ARG A 181 7.90 -0.58 7.80
CA ARG A 181 7.85 0.47 6.78
C ARG A 181 6.55 1.23 6.95
#